data_AF-A0A349N4D4-F1
#
_entry.id   AF-A0A349N4D4-F1
#
_cell.length_a   1.000
_cell.length_b   1.000
_cell.length_c   1.000
_cell.angle_alpha   90.00
_cell.angle_beta   90.00
_cell.angle_gamma   90.00
#
_symmetry.space_group_name_H-M   'P 1'
#
loop_
_entity.id
_entity.type
_entity.pdbx_description
1 polymer ?
#
loop_
_entity_poly.entity_id
_entity_poly.type
_entity_poly.pdbx_seq_one_letter_code
_entity_poly.pdbx_strand_id
1 'polypeptide(L)'
;MNSPDRPQETSPRRLTIDQPDDWHLHLRDGEALKTTVPHTAAQFARAIVMPNLKPPVTNLQAASDYRDRILSARPSGNEFDPLMTLYLTDSLEPSEVEAAFNSGIVQAVKYYPAGATTNSDSGVSHMSAVMPVLERMEKIGMPLLIHGEVTDHEIDIFDREKVFIETLLEPLCRDLPGLKVVLEHITTRHAVDFVSTAPKTVAA
;
A
#
# COMPACT_ATOMS: atom_id res chain seq x y z
N MET A 1 56.40 -23.88 -23.99
CA MET A 1 55.92 -23.83 -22.60
C MET A 1 55.84 -22.37 -22.20
N ASN A 2 54.62 -21.83 -22.07
CA ASN A 2 54.20 -20.49 -21.60
C ASN A 2 52.66 -20.52 -21.76
N SER A 3 51.77 -20.21 -20.83
CA SER A 3 51.76 -19.83 -19.41
C SER A 3 50.36 -20.24 -18.90
N PRO A 4 50.15 -20.48 -17.59
CA PRO A 4 48.87 -20.93 -17.07
C PRO A 4 47.82 -19.79 -17.09
N ASP A 5 46.56 -20.19 -17.25
CA ASP A 5 45.34 -19.37 -17.23
C ASP A 5 45.43 -18.10 -16.37
N ARG A 6 45.19 -16.94 -16.99
CA ARG A 6 44.66 -15.79 -16.25
C ARG A 6 43.17 -16.05 -16.01
N PRO A 7 42.67 -15.93 -14.77
CA PRO A 7 41.23 -15.86 -14.55
C PRO A 7 40.71 -14.65 -15.34
N GLN A 8 39.72 -14.85 -16.21
CA GLN A 8 38.98 -13.71 -16.75
C GLN A 8 38.32 -13.01 -15.57
N GLU A 9 38.81 -11.82 -15.22
CA GLU A 9 38.08 -10.91 -14.34
C GLU A 9 36.73 -10.61 -15.00
N THR A 10 35.69 -11.31 -14.58
CA THR A 10 34.32 -10.93 -14.93
C THR A 10 34.02 -9.68 -14.14
N SER A 11 34.30 -8.50 -14.71
CA SER A 11 33.82 -7.23 -14.18
C SER A 11 32.32 -7.38 -13.89
N PRO A 12 31.82 -6.98 -12.71
CA PRO A 12 30.42 -7.18 -12.36
C PRO A 12 29.53 -6.53 -13.42
N ARG A 13 28.49 -7.27 -13.86
CA ARG A 13 27.50 -6.71 -14.78
C ARG A 13 26.84 -5.51 -14.12
N ARG A 14 26.99 -4.33 -14.73
CA ARG A 14 26.41 -3.08 -14.26
C ARG A 14 25.07 -2.84 -14.95
N LEU A 15 24.02 -2.64 -14.17
CA LEU A 15 22.73 -2.11 -14.62
C LEU A 15 22.54 -0.72 -14.03
N THR A 16 22.06 0.23 -14.84
CA THR A 16 21.68 1.57 -14.38
C THR A 16 20.21 1.76 -14.68
N ILE A 17 19.46 2.19 -13.66
CA ILE A 17 18.03 2.46 -13.71
C ILE A 17 17.80 3.86 -13.13
N ASP A 18 16.67 4.47 -13.49
CA ASP A 18 16.18 5.66 -12.80
C ASP A 18 15.91 5.31 -11.32
N GLN A 19 15.99 6.31 -10.45
CA GLN A 19 15.74 6.10 -9.02
C GLN A 19 14.32 5.56 -8.83
N PRO A 20 14.15 4.37 -8.22
CA PRO A 20 12.85 3.72 -8.11
C PRO A 20 11.99 4.35 -6.99
N ASP A 21 10.73 3.91 -6.94
CA ASP A 21 9.79 4.16 -5.85
C ASP A 21 9.32 2.83 -5.24
N ASP A 22 8.91 2.86 -3.98
CA ASP A 22 8.33 1.71 -3.28
C ASP A 22 6.82 1.93 -3.01
N TRP A 23 5.97 1.25 -3.77
CA TRP A 23 4.52 1.45 -3.71
C TRP A 23 3.83 0.73 -2.54
N HIS A 24 4.57 0.03 -1.66
CA HIS A 24 4.00 -0.57 -0.45
C HIS A 24 5.04 -0.72 0.67
N LEU A 25 5.10 0.27 1.58
CA LEU A 25 6.12 0.29 2.63
C LEU A 25 5.56 0.44 4.05
N HIS A 26 6.15 -0.32 4.99
CA HIS A 26 5.89 -0.22 6.42
C HIS A 26 7.10 0.36 7.16
N LEU A 27 7.07 1.65 7.48
CA LEU A 27 8.16 2.33 8.19
C LEU A 27 8.12 2.16 9.72
N ARG A 28 6.97 1.73 10.28
CA ARG A 28 6.69 1.68 11.73
C ARG A 28 6.76 3.08 12.35
N ASP A 29 7.07 3.21 13.64
CA ASP A 29 7.12 4.52 14.31
C ASP A 29 8.23 4.56 15.39
N GLY A 30 8.47 5.73 15.98
CA GLY A 30 9.40 5.92 17.08
C GLY A 30 10.84 5.55 16.71
N GLU A 31 11.51 4.78 17.57
CA GLU A 31 12.91 4.38 17.36
C GLU A 31 13.14 3.58 16.07
N ALA A 32 12.11 2.86 15.59
CA ALA A 32 12.22 2.12 14.33
C ALA A 32 12.46 3.06 13.13
N LEU A 33 11.90 4.27 13.13
CA LEU A 33 12.07 5.24 12.04
C LEU A 33 13.53 5.63 11.81
N LYS A 34 14.33 5.69 12.89
CA LYS A 34 15.78 5.98 12.80
C LYS A 34 16.53 4.92 12.00
N THR A 35 15.95 3.74 11.84
CA THR A 35 16.50 2.64 11.03
C THR A 35 15.78 2.53 9.69
N THR A 36 14.45 2.45 9.66
CA THR A 36 13.70 2.15 8.43
C THR A 36 13.73 3.28 7.40
N VAL A 37 13.70 4.54 7.85
CA VAL A 37 13.70 5.70 6.94
C VAL A 37 15.02 5.85 6.20
N PRO A 38 16.21 5.86 6.87
CA PRO A 38 17.49 5.95 6.15
C PRO A 38 17.71 4.83 5.13
N HIS A 39 17.32 3.59 5.44
CA HIS A 39 17.46 2.47 4.50
C HIS A 39 16.61 2.66 3.24
N THR A 40 15.37 3.10 3.41
CA THR A 40 14.46 3.38 2.29
C THR A 40 14.97 4.55 1.45
N ALA A 41 15.28 5.66 2.12
CA ALA A 41 15.73 6.90 1.50
C ALA A 41 17.04 6.76 0.72
N ALA A 42 17.88 5.78 1.06
CA ALA A 42 19.12 5.48 0.34
C ALA A 42 18.88 4.90 -1.06
N GLN A 43 17.70 4.34 -1.34
CA GLN A 43 17.40 3.65 -2.60
C GLN A 43 16.22 4.28 -3.35
N PHE A 44 15.17 4.67 -2.63
CA PHE A 44 13.89 5.07 -3.23
C PHE A 44 13.69 6.58 -3.19
N ALA A 45 13.09 7.13 -4.25
CA ALA A 45 12.70 8.53 -4.32
C ALA A 45 11.40 8.78 -3.54
N ARG A 46 10.41 7.91 -3.69
CA ARG A 46 9.12 8.00 -2.98
C ARG A 46 8.73 6.64 -2.42
N ALA A 47 7.87 6.65 -1.42
CA ALA A 47 7.19 5.43 -0.99
C ALA A 47 5.76 5.67 -0.52
N ILE A 48 4.85 4.76 -0.84
CA ILE A 48 3.52 4.71 -0.23
C ILE A 48 3.64 4.12 1.17
N VAL A 49 3.39 4.94 2.18
CA VAL A 49 3.54 4.58 3.58
C VAL A 49 2.22 4.04 4.12
N MET A 50 2.24 2.78 4.54
CA MET A 50 1.06 2.07 5.06
C MET A 50 0.65 2.60 6.46
N PRO A 51 -0.66 2.61 6.78
CA PRO A 51 -1.21 3.39 7.90
C PRO A 51 -1.50 2.57 9.17
N ASN A 52 -1.15 1.28 9.20
CA ASN A 52 -1.46 0.32 10.28
C ASN A 52 -0.52 0.43 11.50
N LEU A 53 -0.32 1.66 11.98
CA LEU A 53 0.31 1.95 13.27
C LEU A 53 -0.62 1.56 14.44
N LYS A 54 -0.14 1.75 15.69
CA LYS A 54 -0.97 1.66 16.90
C LYS A 54 -0.94 3.01 17.65
N PRO A 55 -2.03 3.80 17.64
CA PRO A 55 -3.27 3.61 16.87
C PRO A 55 -3.06 3.77 15.35
N PRO A 56 -3.98 3.28 14.50
CA PRO A 56 -3.89 3.45 13.05
C PRO A 56 -4.05 4.91 12.64
N VAL A 57 -3.52 5.27 11.47
CA VAL A 57 -3.61 6.61 10.90
C VAL A 57 -4.94 6.76 10.18
N THR A 58 -5.92 7.45 10.79
CA THR A 58 -7.31 7.51 10.30
C THR A 58 -7.80 8.90 9.91
N ASN A 59 -6.95 9.92 9.99
CA ASN A 59 -7.29 11.29 9.59
C ASN A 59 -6.05 12.05 9.09
N LEU A 60 -6.27 13.19 8.45
CA LEU A 60 -5.24 14.05 7.88
C LEU A 60 -4.23 14.55 8.93
N GLN A 61 -4.69 14.89 10.14
CA GLN A 61 -3.78 15.36 11.18
C GLN A 61 -2.79 14.26 11.58
N ALA A 62 -3.28 13.04 11.84
CA ALA A 62 -2.44 11.89 12.17
C ALA A 62 -1.47 11.54 11.03
N ALA A 63 -1.91 11.65 9.77
CA ALA A 63 -1.06 11.44 8.60
C ALA A 63 0.04 12.51 8.49
N SER A 64 -0.30 13.77 8.76
CA SER A 64 0.64 14.89 8.75
C SER A 64 1.68 14.76 9.87
N ASP A 65 1.24 14.46 11.09
CA ASP A 65 2.14 14.26 12.23
C ASP A 65 3.09 13.09 11.99
N TYR A 66 2.59 12.00 11.38
CA TYR A 66 3.42 10.85 11.05
C TYR A 66 4.42 11.17 9.93
N ARG A 67 4.00 11.90 8.90
CA ARG A 67 4.89 12.40 7.86
C ARG A 67 6.02 13.24 8.43
N ASP A 68 5.73 14.14 9.37
CA ASP A 68 6.74 14.99 10.00
C ASP A 68 7.77 14.17 10.80
N ARG A 69 7.32 13.11 11.49
CA ARG A 69 8.24 12.17 12.16
C ARG A 69 9.13 11.42 11.17
N ILE A 70 8.58 10.98 10.03
CA ILE A 70 9.37 10.32 8.97
C ILE A 70 10.41 11.28 8.41
N LEU A 71 10.00 12.51 8.05
CA LEU A 71 10.91 13.52 7.49
C LEU A 71 12.00 13.94 8.49
N SER A 72 11.69 13.95 9.78
CA SER A 72 12.68 14.20 10.84
C SER A 72 13.73 13.08 10.96
N ALA A 73 13.39 11.85 10.59
CA ALA A 73 14.31 10.70 10.53
C ALA A 73 15.04 10.57 9.19
N ARG A 74 14.71 11.39 8.20
CA ARG A 74 15.32 11.37 6.86
C ARG A 74 16.77 11.90 6.93
N PRO A 75 17.75 11.23 6.29
CA PRO A 75 19.12 11.74 6.23
C PRO A 75 19.21 13.15 5.66
N SER A 76 20.12 13.97 6.20
CA SER A 76 20.33 15.34 5.71
C SER A 76 20.70 15.34 4.23
N GLY A 77 20.09 16.25 3.46
CA GLY A 77 20.31 16.38 2.01
C GLY A 77 19.62 15.33 1.14
N ASN A 78 18.87 14.39 1.72
CA ASN A 78 18.09 13.42 0.98
C ASN A 78 16.69 13.98 0.63
N GLU A 79 16.17 13.63 -0.55
CA GLU A 79 14.89 14.13 -1.08
C GLU A 79 13.74 13.12 -0.99
N PHE A 80 13.90 12.01 -0.28
CA PHE A 80 12.86 10.98 -0.11
C PHE A 80 11.52 11.58 0.33
N ASP A 81 10.47 11.28 -0.42
CA ASP A 81 9.12 11.79 -0.18
C ASP A 81 8.15 10.66 0.23
N PRO A 82 7.75 10.62 1.51
CA PRO A 82 6.76 9.67 1.99
C PRO A 82 5.35 10.11 1.57
N LEU A 83 4.70 9.25 0.77
CA LEU A 83 3.34 9.39 0.29
C LEU A 83 2.39 8.72 1.28
N MET A 84 1.64 9.51 2.05
CA MET A 84 0.87 8.99 3.18
C MET A 84 -0.42 8.31 2.74
N THR A 85 -0.93 7.42 3.58
CA THR A 85 -2.24 6.77 3.39
C THR A 85 -3.09 6.89 4.66
N LEU A 86 -4.41 6.74 4.51
CA LEU A 86 -5.31 6.54 5.64
C LEU A 86 -5.72 5.07 5.77
N TYR A 87 -5.92 4.62 6.99
CA TYR A 87 -6.48 3.32 7.31
C TYR A 87 -8.01 3.39 7.18
N LEU A 88 -8.61 2.52 6.37
CA LEU A 88 -10.07 2.44 6.24
C LEU A 88 -10.71 1.80 7.47
N THR A 89 -11.62 2.52 8.12
CA THR A 89 -12.41 2.04 9.26
C THR A 89 -13.89 2.31 9.03
N ASP A 90 -14.76 1.64 9.80
CA ASP A 90 -16.21 1.88 9.80
C ASP A 90 -16.60 3.32 10.17
N SER A 91 -15.71 4.06 10.82
CA SER A 91 -15.93 5.44 11.28
C SER A 91 -15.21 6.48 10.43
N LEU A 92 -14.56 6.08 9.33
CA LEU A 92 -13.88 7.02 8.45
C LEU A 92 -14.95 7.81 7.66
N GLU A 93 -14.89 9.13 7.73
CA GLU A 93 -15.89 9.99 7.10
C GLU A 93 -15.49 10.37 5.66
N PRO A 94 -16.43 10.38 4.69
CA PRO A 94 -16.14 10.80 3.32
C PRO A 94 -15.51 12.20 3.20
N SER A 95 -15.91 13.14 4.08
CA SER A 95 -15.34 14.49 4.10
C SER A 95 -13.88 14.51 4.55
N GLU A 96 -13.50 13.62 5.47
CA GLU A 96 -12.11 13.48 5.93
C GLU A 96 -11.22 12.96 4.80
N VAL A 97 -11.70 11.97 4.05
CA VAL A 97 -11.00 11.40 2.89
C VAL A 97 -10.78 12.44 1.79
N GLU A 98 -11.80 13.25 1.49
CA GLU A 98 -11.68 14.34 0.52
C GLU A 98 -10.70 15.43 1.00
N ALA A 99 -10.80 15.86 2.27
CA ALA A 99 -9.88 16.83 2.84
C ALA A 99 -8.43 16.33 2.82
N ALA A 100 -8.23 15.06 3.20
CA ALA A 100 -6.92 14.41 3.21
C ALA A 100 -6.32 14.32 1.80
N PHE A 101 -7.11 13.93 0.80
CA PHE A 101 -6.64 13.86 -0.58
C PHE A 101 -6.30 15.25 -1.15
N ASN A 102 -7.15 16.25 -0.92
CA ASN A 102 -6.93 17.62 -1.38
C ASN A 102 -5.72 18.30 -0.72
N SER A 103 -5.24 17.80 0.42
CA SER A 103 -4.02 18.31 1.07
C SER A 103 -2.74 18.03 0.27
N GLY A 104 -2.76 17.02 -0.61
CA GLY A 104 -1.56 16.51 -1.29
C GLY A 104 -0.64 15.66 -0.41
N ILE A 105 -0.92 15.51 0.89
CA ILE A 105 -0.15 14.66 1.81
C ILE A 105 -0.57 13.19 1.69
N VAL A 106 -1.88 12.95 1.64
CA VAL A 106 -2.45 11.60 1.58
C VAL A 106 -2.78 11.24 0.14
N GLN A 107 -2.23 10.13 -0.35
CA GLN A 107 -2.37 9.69 -1.74
C GLN A 107 -3.41 8.59 -1.93
N ALA A 108 -3.71 7.81 -0.90
CA ALA A 108 -4.64 6.68 -0.99
C ALA A 108 -5.21 6.27 0.38
N VAL A 109 -6.26 5.46 0.35
CA VAL A 109 -6.79 4.79 1.54
C VAL A 109 -6.46 3.30 1.46
N LYS A 110 -5.99 2.70 2.55
CA LYS A 110 -5.66 1.28 2.64
C LYS A 110 -6.75 0.52 3.38
N TYR A 111 -7.32 -0.47 2.70
CA TYR A 111 -8.23 -1.46 3.25
C TYR A 111 -7.46 -2.65 3.83
N TYR A 112 -7.81 -3.00 5.07
CA TYR A 112 -7.44 -4.24 5.72
C TYR A 112 -8.72 -4.95 6.14
N PRO A 113 -8.96 -6.20 5.72
CA PRO A 113 -10.01 -7.01 6.30
C PRO A 113 -9.75 -7.19 7.80
N ALA A 114 -10.80 -7.08 8.61
CA ALA A 114 -10.67 -7.18 10.06
C ALA A 114 -10.05 -8.53 10.46
N GLY A 115 -8.94 -8.48 11.22
CA GLY A 115 -8.21 -9.66 11.69
C GLY A 115 -7.29 -10.33 10.66
N ALA A 116 -7.12 -9.77 9.45
CA ALA A 116 -6.31 -10.39 8.39
C ALA A 116 -4.80 -10.37 8.65
N THR A 117 -4.33 -9.29 9.27
CA THR A 117 -2.89 -9.02 9.42
C THR A 117 -2.57 -8.21 10.67
N THR A 118 -1.30 -7.88 10.85
CA THR A 118 -0.79 -7.12 12.00
C THR A 118 -1.53 -5.78 12.14
N ASN A 119 -2.13 -5.56 13.31
CA ASN A 119 -2.88 -4.36 13.70
C ASN A 119 -4.17 -4.12 12.90
N SER A 120 -4.79 -5.19 12.37
CA SER A 120 -6.03 -5.08 11.59
C SER A 120 -7.33 -5.14 12.41
N ASP A 121 -7.25 -5.13 13.74
CA ASP A 121 -8.41 -5.27 14.64
C ASP A 121 -9.41 -4.11 14.53
N SER A 122 -8.97 -2.95 14.01
CA SER A 122 -9.81 -1.77 13.72
C SER A 122 -10.25 -1.71 12.25
N GLY A 123 -10.14 -2.83 11.52
CA GLY A 123 -10.56 -2.99 10.13
C GLY A 123 -12.07 -2.84 9.91
N VAL A 124 -12.45 -2.89 8.64
CA VAL A 124 -13.85 -2.78 8.22
C VAL A 124 -14.64 -4.02 8.63
N SER A 125 -15.81 -3.83 9.26
CA SER A 125 -16.67 -4.95 9.65
C SER A 125 -17.46 -5.52 8.46
N HIS A 126 -18.05 -4.63 7.65
CA HIS A 126 -18.83 -4.98 6.46
C HIS A 126 -18.62 -3.92 5.38
N MET A 127 -18.57 -4.32 4.11
CA MET A 127 -18.35 -3.39 3.00
C MET A 127 -19.40 -2.27 2.96
N SER A 128 -20.66 -2.59 3.30
CA SER A 128 -21.75 -1.60 3.35
C SER A 128 -21.50 -0.44 4.31
N ALA A 129 -20.73 -0.65 5.39
CA ALA A 129 -20.41 0.41 6.35
C ALA A 129 -19.49 1.49 5.74
N VAL A 130 -18.68 1.11 4.76
CA VAL A 130 -17.67 1.98 4.15
C VAL A 130 -18.03 2.42 2.72
N MET A 131 -19.13 1.93 2.16
CA MET A 131 -19.60 2.33 0.81
C MET A 131 -19.66 3.86 0.62
N PRO A 132 -20.15 4.69 1.57
CA PRO A 132 -20.15 6.13 1.40
C PRO A 132 -18.73 6.72 1.19
N VAL A 133 -17.72 6.14 1.83
CA VAL A 133 -16.31 6.53 1.64
C VAL A 133 -15.82 6.08 0.27
N LEU A 134 -16.12 4.86 -0.14
CA LEU A 134 -15.67 4.31 -1.43
C LEU A 134 -16.29 5.08 -2.61
N GLU A 135 -17.58 5.42 -2.54
CA GLU A 135 -18.24 6.29 -3.52
C GLU A 135 -17.60 7.68 -3.59
N ARG A 136 -17.14 8.22 -2.46
CA ARG A 136 -16.42 9.49 -2.43
C ARG A 136 -15.05 9.36 -3.10
N MET A 137 -14.31 8.29 -2.77
CA MET A 137 -13.00 8.01 -3.36
C MET A 137 -13.09 7.86 -4.89
N GLU A 138 -14.12 7.18 -5.40
CA GLU A 138 -14.42 7.10 -6.83
C GLU A 138 -14.61 8.50 -7.43
N LYS A 139 -15.47 9.33 -6.83
CA LYS A 139 -15.79 10.68 -7.32
C LYS A 139 -14.56 11.61 -7.39
N ILE A 140 -13.69 11.56 -6.39
CA ILE A 140 -12.49 12.41 -6.33
C ILE A 140 -11.27 11.77 -7.00
N GLY A 141 -11.38 10.51 -7.44
CA GLY A 141 -10.28 9.77 -8.06
C GLY A 141 -9.17 9.38 -7.08
N MET A 142 -9.49 9.13 -5.80
CA MET A 142 -8.54 8.63 -4.81
C MET A 142 -8.44 7.10 -4.89
N PRO A 143 -7.24 6.51 -5.01
CA PRO A 143 -7.07 5.06 -5.02
C PRO A 143 -7.42 4.38 -3.69
N LEU A 144 -8.02 3.20 -3.79
CA LEU A 144 -8.15 2.22 -2.71
C LEU A 144 -7.07 1.16 -2.86
N LEU A 145 -6.23 1.01 -1.84
CA LEU A 145 -5.21 -0.04 -1.74
C LEU A 145 -5.81 -1.19 -0.93
N ILE A 146 -5.67 -2.44 -1.37
CA ILE A 146 -6.39 -3.57 -0.78
C ILE A 146 -5.42 -4.67 -0.36
N HIS A 147 -5.44 -5.01 0.94
CA HIS A 147 -4.95 -6.34 1.37
C HIS A 147 -6.02 -7.38 1.04
N GLY A 148 -5.81 -8.15 -0.03
CA GLY A 148 -6.85 -8.96 -0.63
C GLY A 148 -6.94 -10.40 -0.12
N GLU A 149 -7.23 -10.60 1.15
CA GLU A 149 -7.44 -11.94 1.73
C GLU A 149 -8.67 -11.96 2.63
N VAL A 150 -9.49 -13.01 2.58
CA VAL A 150 -10.52 -13.23 3.59
C VAL A 150 -9.92 -13.77 4.89
N THR A 151 -10.60 -13.57 6.02
CA THR A 151 -10.08 -13.94 7.36
C THR A 151 -10.80 -15.13 7.98
N ASP A 152 -11.79 -15.68 7.28
CA ASP A 152 -12.54 -16.86 7.71
C ASP A 152 -11.59 -18.02 8.05
N HIS A 153 -11.80 -18.62 9.22
CA HIS A 153 -11.00 -19.74 9.72
C HIS A 153 -11.36 -21.07 9.04
N GLU A 154 -12.54 -21.16 8.43
CA GLU A 154 -12.96 -22.33 7.66
C GLU A 154 -12.36 -22.35 6.24
N ILE A 155 -11.78 -21.23 5.79
CA ILE A 155 -11.10 -21.11 4.49
C ILE A 155 -9.60 -21.31 4.69
N ASP A 156 -9.06 -22.28 3.95
CA ASP A 156 -7.62 -22.56 3.94
C ASP A 156 -6.82 -21.31 3.56
N ILE A 157 -5.71 -21.07 4.25
CA ILE A 157 -4.90 -19.88 4.06
C ILE A 157 -4.46 -19.67 2.60
N PHE A 158 -4.22 -20.75 1.84
CA PHE A 158 -3.81 -20.69 0.44
C PHE A 158 -4.95 -20.32 -0.52
N ASP A 159 -6.20 -20.42 -0.09
CA ASP A 159 -7.38 -20.07 -0.88
C ASP A 159 -7.94 -18.67 -0.55
N ARG A 160 -7.45 -18.02 0.51
CA ARG A 160 -7.99 -16.75 1.02
C ARG A 160 -7.97 -15.61 0.00
N GLU A 161 -6.90 -15.50 -0.79
CA GLU A 161 -6.76 -14.46 -1.83
C GLU A 161 -7.77 -14.68 -2.97
N LYS A 162 -7.90 -15.93 -3.43
CA LYS A 162 -8.87 -16.29 -4.46
C LYS A 162 -10.30 -16.00 -4.01
N VAL A 163 -10.67 -16.44 -2.80
CA VAL A 163 -12.03 -16.22 -2.29
C VAL A 163 -12.30 -14.72 -2.11
N PHE A 164 -11.32 -13.94 -1.65
CA PHE A 164 -11.46 -12.49 -1.57
C PHE A 164 -11.79 -11.86 -2.93
N ILE A 165 -11.08 -12.28 -3.98
CA ILE A 165 -11.29 -11.77 -5.33
C ILE A 165 -12.72 -12.05 -5.79
N GLU A 166 -13.15 -13.32 -5.71
CA GLU A 166 -14.44 -13.78 -6.21
C GLU A 166 -15.62 -13.19 -5.41
N THR A 167 -15.47 -13.03 -4.09
CA THR A 167 -16.60 -12.69 -3.20
C THR A 167 -16.70 -11.22 -2.82
N LEU A 168 -15.62 -10.44 -2.96
CA LEU A 168 -15.58 -9.04 -2.52
C LEU A 168 -15.03 -8.12 -3.60
N LEU A 169 -13.85 -8.40 -4.17
CA LEU A 169 -13.21 -7.49 -5.11
C LEU A 169 -13.98 -7.38 -6.43
N GLU A 170 -14.36 -8.51 -7.03
CA GLU A 170 -15.15 -8.53 -8.25
C GLU A 170 -16.49 -7.80 -8.12
N PRO A 171 -17.32 -8.06 -7.08
CA PRO A 171 -18.50 -7.25 -6.80
C PRO A 171 -18.19 -5.76 -6.66
N LEU A 172 -17.17 -5.38 -5.88
CA LEU A 172 -16.81 -3.99 -5.67
C LEU A 172 -16.46 -3.27 -6.98
N CYS A 173 -15.67 -3.91 -7.86
CA CYS A 173 -15.33 -3.36 -9.16
C CYS A 173 -16.53 -3.25 -10.11
N ARG A 174 -17.57 -4.08 -9.95
CA ARG A 174 -18.83 -3.95 -10.70
C ARG A 174 -19.69 -2.81 -10.17
N ASP A 175 -19.75 -2.64 -8.86
CA ASP A 175 -20.60 -1.65 -8.21
C ASP A 175 -20.02 -0.23 -8.30
N LEU A 176 -18.69 -0.09 -8.26
CA LEU A 176 -17.94 1.17 -8.38
C LEU A 176 -16.89 1.09 -9.51
N PRO A 177 -17.32 1.07 -10.79
CA PRO A 177 -16.42 0.84 -11.93
C PRO A 177 -15.37 1.95 -12.13
N GLY A 178 -15.59 3.15 -11.59
CA GLY A 178 -14.65 4.26 -11.62
C GLY A 178 -13.65 4.27 -10.45
N LEU A 179 -13.88 3.47 -9.40
CA LEU A 179 -12.97 3.40 -8.26
C LEU A 179 -11.64 2.80 -8.70
N LYS A 180 -10.55 3.53 -8.49
CA LYS A 180 -9.20 3.01 -8.71
C LYS A 180 -8.81 2.08 -7.57
N VAL A 181 -8.41 0.86 -7.90
CA VAL A 181 -8.05 -0.18 -6.95
C VAL A 181 -6.66 -0.71 -7.24
N VAL A 182 -5.86 -0.89 -6.19
CA VAL A 182 -4.63 -1.68 -6.22
C VAL A 182 -4.82 -2.90 -5.34
N LEU A 183 -4.80 -4.09 -5.94
CA LEU A 183 -4.74 -5.35 -5.22
C LEU A 183 -3.29 -5.57 -4.80
N GLU A 184 -2.98 -5.24 -3.56
CA GLU A 184 -1.61 -5.24 -3.05
C GLU A 184 -1.01 -6.65 -3.01
N HIS A 185 0.30 -6.73 -3.23
CA HIS A 185 1.15 -7.91 -2.99
C HIS A 185 0.49 -9.24 -3.39
N ILE A 186 -0.03 -9.32 -4.63
CA ILE A 186 -0.65 -10.53 -5.16
C ILE A 186 0.30 -11.73 -5.07
N THR A 187 -0.24 -12.88 -4.70
CA THR A 187 0.55 -14.10 -4.45
C THR A 187 0.12 -15.27 -5.31
N THR A 188 -1.04 -15.21 -5.96
CA THR A 188 -1.59 -16.31 -6.73
C THR A 188 -1.65 -16.02 -8.23
N ARG A 189 -1.62 -17.10 -9.03
CA ARG A 189 -1.93 -17.03 -10.47
C ARG A 189 -3.32 -16.43 -10.71
N HIS A 190 -4.29 -16.77 -9.86
CA HIS A 190 -5.65 -16.28 -9.99
C HIS A 190 -5.72 -14.75 -9.91
N ALA A 191 -4.99 -14.13 -8.98
CA ALA A 191 -4.88 -12.67 -8.91
C ALA A 191 -4.19 -12.06 -10.13
N VAL A 192 -3.12 -12.69 -10.65
CA VAL A 192 -2.47 -12.24 -11.90
C VAL A 192 -3.44 -12.28 -13.07
N ASP A 193 -4.19 -13.36 -13.22
CA ASP A 193 -5.17 -13.53 -14.31
C ASP A 193 -6.32 -12.52 -14.19
N PHE A 194 -6.80 -12.28 -12.96
CA PHE A 194 -7.80 -11.26 -12.66
C PHE A 194 -7.31 -9.86 -13.06
N VAL A 195 -6.17 -9.40 -12.54
CA VAL A 195 -5.66 -8.04 -12.84
C VAL A 195 -5.33 -7.87 -14.32
N SER A 196 -4.80 -8.91 -14.98
CA SER A 196 -4.45 -8.85 -16.41
C SER A 196 -5.67 -8.68 -17.34
N THR A 197 -6.87 -9.02 -16.87
CA THR A 197 -8.12 -8.93 -17.63
C THR A 197 -9.07 -7.85 -17.09
N ALA A 198 -8.74 -7.24 -15.96
CA ALA A 198 -9.54 -6.21 -15.32
C ALA A 198 -9.51 -4.86 -16.07
N PRO A 199 -10.47 -3.95 -15.80
CA PRO A 199 -10.46 -2.60 -16.34
C PRO A 199 -9.21 -1.80 -15.91
N LYS A 200 -8.93 -0.70 -16.61
CA LYS A 200 -7.78 0.20 -16.31
C LYS A 200 -7.79 0.83 -14.91
N THR A 201 -8.91 0.73 -14.21
CA THR A 201 -9.07 1.18 -12.82
C THR A 201 -8.50 0.17 -11.81
N VAL A 202 -8.11 -1.04 -12.23
CA VAL A 202 -7.56 -2.08 -11.36
C VAL A 202 -6.10 -2.35 -11.70
N ALA A 203 -5.25 -2.43 -10.68
CA ALA A 203 -3.83 -2.77 -10.78
C ALA A 203 -3.40 -3.68 -9.62
N ALA A 204 -2.16 -4.16 -9.66
CA ALA A 204 -1.46 -4.85 -8.58
C ALA A 204 0.01 -4.42 -8.55
#